data_AF-A0A392S0N6-F1
#
_entry.id   AF-A0A392S0N6-F1
#
_cell.length_a   1.000
_cell.length_b   1.000
_cell.length_c   1.000
_cell.angle_alpha   90.00
_cell.angle_beta   90.00
_cell.angle_gamma   90.00
#
_symmetry.space_group_name_H-M   'P 1'
#
loop_
_entity.id
_entity.type
_entity.pdbx_description
1 polymer ?
#
loop_
_entity_poly.entity_id
_entity_poly.type
_entity_poly.pdbx_seq_one_letter_code
_entity_poly.pdbx_strand_id
1 'polypeptide(L)' 'PAGMLEDDKGDIVGTAVREVEEETGIKLNVEDMVDLTAFLDSSTGCTVFPSPVYIELFD' A
#
# COMPACT_ATOMS: atom_id res chain seq x y z
N PRO A 1 -18.02 -2.06 4.13
CA PRO A 1 -18.01 -1.86 2.66
C PRO A 1 -16.69 -2.40 2.10
N ALA A 2 -16.73 -3.24 1.06
CA ALA A 2 -15.52 -3.72 0.37
C ALA A 2 -15.36 -2.95 -0.94
N GLY A 3 -15.43 -1.62 -0.86
CA GLY A 3 -15.36 -0.72 -2.01
C GLY A 3 -14.10 -1.02 -2.80
N MET A 4 -14.26 -1.67 -3.95
CA MET A 4 -13.18 -1.74 -4.93
C MET A 4 -12.87 -0.29 -5.31
N LEU A 5 -11.59 0.02 -5.50
CA LEU A 5 -11.17 1.29 -6.06
C LEU A 5 -11.76 1.36 -7.48
N GLU A 6 -12.99 1.85 -7.62
CA GLU A 6 -13.60 2.11 -8.91
C GLU A 6 -12.75 3.20 -9.55
N ASP A 7 -11.95 2.77 -10.52
CA ASP A 7 -10.96 3.57 -11.21
C ASP A 7 -11.65 4.57 -12.15
N ASP A 8 -12.22 5.61 -11.56
CA ASP A 8 -12.61 6.80 -12.30
C ASP A 8 -11.34 7.62 -12.59
N LYS A 9 -10.56 7.19 -13.61
CA LYS A 9 -9.53 7.97 -14.35
C LYS A 9 -8.05 7.87 -13.92
N GLY A 10 -7.65 6.82 -13.23
CA GLY A 10 -6.26 6.49 -12.88
C GLY A 10 -5.74 7.13 -11.60
N ASP A 11 -6.60 7.84 -10.84
CA ASP A 11 -6.24 8.44 -9.55
C ASP A 11 -6.35 7.43 -8.40
N ILE A 12 -5.46 6.44 -8.42
CA ILE A 12 -5.41 5.40 -7.40
C ILE A 12 -5.15 5.95 -6.00
N VAL A 13 -4.40 7.07 -5.89
CA VAL A 13 -4.03 7.68 -4.61
C VAL A 13 -5.24 8.39 -4.01
N GLY A 14 -5.94 9.22 -4.79
CA GLY A 14 -7.15 9.91 -4.36
C GLY A 14 -8.26 8.93 -3.94
N THR A 15 -8.43 7.85 -4.69
CA THR A 15 -9.42 6.81 -4.36
C THR A 15 -9.03 6.07 -3.07
N ALA A 16 -7.75 5.70 -2.90
CA ALA A 16 -7.30 5.04 -1.68
C ALA A 16 -7.49 5.92 -0.42
N VAL A 17 -7.18 7.22 -0.53
CA VAL A 17 -7.40 8.18 0.56
C VAL A 17 -8.88 8.23 0.94
N ARG A 18 -9.76 8.46 -0.04
CA ARG A 18 -11.21 8.56 0.18
C ARG A 18 -11.77 7.33 0.89
N GLU A 19 -11.45 6.13 0.43
CA GLU A 19 -11.95 4.89 1.03
C GLU A 19 -11.50 4.72 2.49
N VAL A 20 -10.24 5.08 2.81
CA VAL A 20 -9.74 5.01 4.19
C VAL A 20 -10.44 6.04 5.07
N GLU A 21 -10.67 7.26 4.58
CA GLU A 21 -11.42 8.28 5.33
C GLU A 21 -12.88 7.83 5.58
N GLU A 22 -13.54 7.22 4.59
CA GLU A 22 -14.92 6.72 4.68
C GLU A 22 -15.08 5.57 5.67
N GLU A 23 -14.16 4.60 5.70
CA GLU A 23 -14.23 3.43 6.60
C GLU A 23 -13.79 3.74 8.03
N THR A 24 -12.74 4.56 8.18
CA THR A 24 -12.11 4.79 9.50
C THR A 24 -12.56 6.08 10.18
N GLY A 25 -13.11 7.04 9.43
CA GLY A 25 -13.45 8.38 9.90
C GLY A 25 -12.24 9.28 10.17
N ILE A 26 -11.02 8.87 9.80
CA ILE A 26 -9.79 9.64 9.94
C ILE A 26 -9.65 10.60 8.77
N LYS A 27 -9.10 11.80 9.01
CA LYS A 27 -8.71 12.76 7.97
C LYS A 27 -7.25 12.52 7.56
N LEU A 28 -6.98 12.24 6.30
CA LEU A 28 -5.63 12.01 5.80
C LEU A 28 -5.10 13.24 5.04
N ASN A 29 -3.81 13.51 5.18
CA ASN A 29 -3.12 14.46 4.32
C ASN A 29 -2.45 13.71 3.18
N VAL A 30 -2.83 14.00 1.94
CA VAL A 30 -2.31 13.32 0.75
C VAL A 30 -0.80 13.55 0.59
N GLU A 31 -0.29 14.72 1.00
CA GLU A 31 1.13 15.04 0.91
C GLU A 31 1.99 14.18 1.85
N ASP A 32 1.39 13.63 2.91
CA ASP A 32 2.07 12.76 3.88
C ASP A 32 1.90 11.26 3.55
N MET A 33 1.15 10.92 2.50
CA MET A 33 0.93 9.52 2.09
C MET A 33 2.20 8.94 1.47
N VAL A 34 2.53 7.71 1.87
CA VAL A 34 3.67 6.96 1.34
C VAL A 34 3.13 5.82 0.48
N ASP A 35 3.51 5.79 -0.81
CA ASP A 35 3.22 4.68 -1.70
C ASP A 35 4.12 3.48 -1.36
N LEU A 36 3.58 2.52 -0.61
CA LEU A 36 4.30 1.29 -0.24
C LEU A 36 4.58 0.39 -1.45
N THR A 37 3.84 0.53 -2.54
CA THR A 37 4.04 -0.29 -3.75
C THR A 37 5.29 0.13 -4.53
N ALA A 38 5.70 1.40 -4.41
CA ALA A 38 6.93 1.91 -4.99
C ALA A 38 8.20 1.26 -4.40
N PHE A 39 8.11 0.62 -3.23
CA PHE A 39 9.21 -0.10 -2.59
C PHE A 39 9.28 -1.58 -2.98
N LEU A 40 8.36 -2.08 -3.79
CA LEU A 40 8.34 -3.47 -4.20
C LEU A 40 9.33 -3.70 -5.35
N ASP A 41 10.24 -4.65 -5.18
CA ASP A 41 11.12 -5.07 -6.26
C ASP A 41 10.53 -6.28 -7.01
N SER A 42 10.20 -6.08 -8.28
CA SER A 42 9.73 -7.13 -9.18
C SER A 42 10.67 -8.34 -9.26
N SER A 43 11.98 -8.14 -9.11
CA SER A 43 13.00 -9.19 -9.15
C SER A 43 12.90 -10.16 -7.96
N THR A 44 12.25 -9.72 -6.88
CA THR A 44 12.04 -10.49 -5.63
C THR A 44 10.66 -11.14 -5.54
N GLY A 45 9.84 -11.06 -6.60
CA GLY A 45 8.43 -11.44 -6.52
C GLY A 45 7.56 -10.38 -5.85
N CYS A 46 7.88 -9.10 -6.06
CA CYS A 46 7.17 -7.94 -5.50
C CYS A 46 7.17 -7.92 -3.96
N THR A 47 8.35 -8.15 -3.36
CA THR A 47 8.55 -7.97 -1.91
C THR A 47 9.30 -6.67 -1.64
N VAL A 48 9.08 -6.08 -0.46
CA VAL A 48 9.84 -4.91 0.00
C VAL A 48 11.26 -5.37 0.34
N PHE A 49 12.28 -4.69 -0.21
CA PHE A 49 13.69 -4.96 0.09
C PHE A 49 14.29 -3.85 0.97
N PRO A 50 15.05 -4.17 2.04
CA PRO A 50 15.30 -5.51 2.55
C PRO A 50 14.10 -6.03 3.35
N SER A 51 13.58 -7.19 2.96
CA SER A 51 12.72 -7.98 3.83
C SER A 51 13.61 -8.67 4.88
N PRO A 52 13.12 -8.88 6.12
CA PRO A 52 13.90 -9.60 7.12
C PRO A 52 14.26 -10.99 6.58
N VAL A 53 15.55 -11.26 6.44
CA VAL A 53 16.06 -12.61 6.16
C VAL A 53 15.85 -13.41 7.45
N TYR A 54 14.77 -14.17 7.52
CA TYR A 54 14.66 -15.25 8.50
C TYR A 54 15.65 -16.34 8.07
N ILE A 55 16.88 -16.24 8.55
CA ILE A 55 17.78 -17.39 8.56
C ILE A 55 17.16 -18.35 9.57
N GLU A 56 16.36 -19.30 9.09
CA GLU A 56 16.01 -20.49 9.86
C GLU A 56 17.33 -21.20 10.15
N LEU A 57 17.88 -20.95 11.35
CA LEU A 57 18.95 -21.73 11.94
C LEU A 57 18.40 -23.13 12.17
N PHE A 58 18.53 -24.00 11.19
CA PHE A 58 18.47 -25.43 11.43
C PHE A 58 19.71 -25.82 12.23
N ASP A 59 19.49 -26.29 13.46
CA ASP A 59 20.47 -27.09 14.21
C ASP A 59 20.73 -28.42 13.46
#